data_AF-X1I223-F1
#
_entry.id   AF-X1I223-F1
#
_cell.length_a   1.000
_cell.length_b   1.000
_cell.length_c   1.000
_cell.angle_alpha   90.00
_cell.angle_beta   90.00
_cell.angle_gamma   90.00
#
_symmetry.space_group_name_H-M   'P 1'
#
loop_
_entity.id
_entity.type
_entity.pdbx_description
1 polymer ?
#
loop_
_entity_poly.entity_id
_entity_poly.type
_entity_poly.pdbx_seq_one_letter_code
_entity_poly.pdbx_strand_id
1 'polypeptide(L)'
;VAFDTDMMHPTNWSVGRQFYGQGPVGLLVDASRLAVQGAALSQQHGDVGLQAIFGMALYDSFDLLASGGLVERHLAHNDGLAAARLQWDVADDWCVGGNYLITGLGEENGWSVDVEGMLFDRRFVAEYARLTEDAFGYREGDDWTGHWSRAGSPREPDALHVSYDLWNTGCFNFTGYWSKVDFGFNPFYSGVNPYYELLSPRSENTGYAWERWLDNPLMAHNLEAIGGIVTFDVGDCPLELGYHQLLNRDLPQNVLADFADGNPLYE
;
A
#
# COMPACT_ATOMS: atom_id res chain seq x y z
N VAL A 1 -20.78 -7.70 -10.93
CA VAL A 1 -22.25 -7.65 -10.70
C VAL A 1 -22.46 -7.13 -9.29
N ALA A 2 -23.21 -6.04 -9.14
CA ALA A 2 -23.58 -5.51 -7.82
C ALA A 2 -25.02 -5.91 -7.48
N PHE A 3 -25.29 -6.21 -6.22
CA PHE A 3 -26.63 -6.49 -5.73
C PHE A 3 -26.79 -5.99 -4.29
N ASP A 4 -28.00 -5.54 -3.97
CA ASP A 4 -28.40 -5.09 -2.65
C ASP A 4 -29.26 -6.17 -1.99
N THR A 5 -29.18 -6.29 -0.67
CA THR A 5 -30.03 -7.20 0.10
C THR A 5 -31.00 -6.41 0.94
N ASP A 6 -32.30 -6.74 0.83
CA ASP A 6 -33.39 -6.17 1.66
C ASP A 6 -33.36 -6.72 3.11
N MET A 7 -32.18 -6.73 3.74
CA MET A 7 -32.04 -7.01 5.17
C MET A 7 -32.19 -5.70 5.96
N MET A 8 -32.42 -5.78 7.28
CA MET A 8 -32.61 -4.60 8.15
C MET A 8 -31.47 -3.56 8.08
N HIS A 9 -30.33 -3.93 7.48
CA HIS A 9 -29.21 -3.05 7.13
C HIS A 9 -28.80 -3.32 5.67
N PRO A 10 -29.03 -2.37 4.73
CA PRO A 10 -28.65 -2.51 3.33
C PRO A 10 -27.17 -2.86 3.23
N THR A 11 -26.87 -3.90 2.47
CA THR A 11 -25.50 -4.37 2.30
C THR A 11 -25.21 -4.41 0.81
N ASN A 12 -24.28 -3.57 0.39
CA ASN A 12 -23.86 -3.53 -1.00
C ASN A 12 -22.86 -4.65 -1.25
N TRP A 13 -23.25 -5.62 -2.07
CA TRP A 13 -22.36 -6.68 -2.54
C TRP A 13 -21.92 -6.41 -3.96
N SER A 14 -20.69 -6.75 -4.25
CA SER A 14 -20.12 -6.75 -5.59
C SER A 14 -19.33 -8.03 -5.81
N VAL A 15 -19.55 -8.70 -6.94
CA VAL A 15 -18.85 -9.93 -7.32
C VAL A 15 -18.30 -9.79 -8.73
N GLY A 16 -17.04 -10.15 -8.92
CA GLY A 16 -16.34 -10.08 -10.19
C GLY A 16 -14.93 -9.51 -10.05
N ARG A 17 -14.39 -9.04 -11.16
CA ARG A 17 -13.15 -8.25 -11.18
C ARG A 17 -13.46 -6.82 -10.76
N GLN A 18 -12.78 -6.32 -9.73
CA GLN A 18 -13.05 -5.00 -9.14
C GLN A 18 -11.81 -4.38 -8.52
N PHE A 19 -11.76 -3.05 -8.54
CA PHE A 19 -10.80 -2.28 -7.76
C PHE A 19 -11.30 -2.18 -6.31
N TYR A 20 -10.38 -2.16 -5.36
CA TYR A 20 -10.70 -2.11 -3.94
C TYR A 20 -9.58 -1.40 -3.19
N GLY A 21 -9.90 -0.61 -2.17
CA GLY A 21 -8.91 0.09 -1.35
C GLY A 21 -9.42 0.24 0.07
N GLN A 22 -8.51 0.23 1.03
CA GLN A 22 -8.82 0.40 2.45
C GLN A 22 -8.27 1.72 2.97
N GLY A 23 -9.18 2.60 3.36
CA GLY A 23 -8.82 3.90 3.91
C GLY A 23 -8.34 4.90 2.85
N PRO A 24 -7.91 6.08 3.30
CA PRO A 24 -7.56 7.20 2.44
C PRO A 24 -6.18 7.06 1.78
N VAL A 25 -5.27 6.26 2.34
CA VAL A 25 -3.92 6.03 1.79
C VAL A 25 -3.78 4.62 1.22
N GLY A 26 -4.34 3.62 1.88
CA GLY A 26 -4.27 2.23 1.41
C GLY A 26 -2.90 1.61 1.64
N LEU A 27 -2.25 1.90 2.78
CA LEU A 27 -0.93 1.34 3.09
C LEU A 27 -0.97 -0.18 3.17
N LEU A 28 -2.07 -0.76 3.63
CA LEU A 28 -2.20 -2.21 3.78
C LEU A 28 -2.88 -2.88 2.58
N VAL A 29 -3.96 -2.27 2.07
CA VAL A 29 -4.72 -2.77 0.91
C VAL A 29 -5.08 -1.62 -0.02
N ASP A 30 -4.43 -1.58 -1.19
CA ASP A 30 -4.84 -0.77 -2.33
C ASP A 30 -4.67 -1.57 -3.64
N ALA A 31 -5.81 -1.86 -4.25
CA ALA A 31 -5.96 -2.53 -5.52
C ALA A 31 -6.61 -1.61 -6.55
N SER A 32 -6.37 -0.29 -6.46
CA SER A 32 -6.82 0.74 -7.43
C SER A 32 -6.18 0.59 -8.81
N ARG A 33 -5.06 -0.13 -8.89
CA ARG A 33 -4.27 -0.31 -10.11
C ARG A 33 -4.47 -1.72 -10.66
N LEU A 34 -4.31 -2.75 -9.84
CA LEU A 34 -4.56 -4.14 -10.21
C LEU A 34 -5.88 -4.68 -9.63
N ALA A 35 -6.92 -4.76 -10.45
CA ALA A 35 -8.22 -5.25 -10.00
C ALA A 35 -8.18 -6.70 -9.50
N VAL A 36 -8.83 -6.95 -8.36
CA VAL A 36 -8.96 -8.25 -7.69
C VAL A 36 -10.17 -8.99 -8.24
N GLN A 37 -10.06 -10.30 -8.44
CA GLN A 37 -11.20 -11.16 -8.77
C GLN A 37 -11.79 -11.73 -7.49
N GLY A 38 -12.98 -11.29 -7.09
CA GLY A 38 -13.56 -11.74 -5.82
C GLY A 38 -14.96 -11.22 -5.56
N ALA A 39 -15.31 -11.20 -4.29
CA ALA A 39 -16.49 -10.53 -3.79
C ALA A 39 -16.08 -9.47 -2.76
N ALA A 40 -16.73 -8.32 -2.82
CA ALA A 40 -16.59 -7.26 -1.84
C ALA A 40 -17.96 -6.90 -1.28
N LEU A 41 -17.96 -6.50 -0.02
CA LEU A 41 -19.13 -5.98 0.67
C LEU A 41 -18.83 -4.61 1.26
N SER A 42 -19.86 -3.78 1.32
CA SER A 42 -19.85 -2.52 2.04
C SER A 42 -21.19 -2.35 2.76
N GLN A 43 -21.15 -1.95 4.02
CA GLN A 43 -22.31 -1.69 4.85
C GLN A 43 -22.06 -0.45 5.71
N GLN A 44 -23.09 0.38 5.89
CA GLN A 44 -23.07 1.52 6.81
C GLN A 44 -24.24 1.38 7.79
N HIS A 45 -23.98 1.56 9.08
CA HIS A 45 -24.96 1.57 10.15
C HIS A 45 -24.75 2.77 11.07
N GLY A 46 -25.51 3.84 10.84
CA GLY A 46 -25.27 5.12 11.51
C GLY A 46 -23.89 5.65 11.13
N ASP A 47 -23.07 5.93 12.13
CA ASP A 47 -21.72 6.47 11.98
C ASP A 47 -20.65 5.37 11.80
N VAL A 48 -21.05 4.09 11.77
CA VAL A 48 -20.10 2.97 11.66
C VAL A 48 -20.25 2.30 10.31
N GLY A 49 -19.14 2.16 9.58
CA GLY A 49 -19.07 1.46 8.31
C GLY A 49 -18.21 0.20 8.38
N LEU A 50 -18.58 -0.81 7.62
CA LEU A 50 -17.82 -2.04 7.40
C LEU A 50 -17.60 -2.24 5.91
N GLN A 51 -16.35 -2.51 5.53
CA GLN A 51 -15.98 -2.93 4.18
C GLN A 51 -15.16 -4.19 4.26
N ALA A 52 -15.34 -5.12 3.32
CA ALA A 52 -14.48 -6.28 3.22
C ALA A 52 -14.36 -6.77 1.78
N ILE A 53 -13.24 -7.42 1.47
CA ILE A 53 -13.02 -8.14 0.23
C ILE A 53 -12.52 -9.54 0.53
N PHE A 54 -12.96 -10.51 -0.27
CA PHE A 54 -12.41 -11.84 -0.32
C PHE A 54 -12.37 -12.31 -1.76
N GLY A 55 -11.23 -12.81 -2.20
CA GLY A 55 -11.03 -13.14 -3.60
C GLY A 55 -9.74 -13.86 -3.85
N MET A 56 -9.49 -14.06 -5.14
CA MET A 56 -8.22 -14.51 -5.63
C MET A 56 -7.37 -13.29 -5.95
N ALA A 57 -6.18 -13.31 -5.38
CA ALA A 57 -5.12 -12.46 -5.80
C ALA A 57 -4.63 -12.93 -7.18
N LEU A 58 -4.65 -12.04 -8.17
CA LEU A 58 -4.24 -12.38 -9.53
C LEU A 58 -2.84 -11.81 -9.76
N TYR A 59 -1.84 -12.68 -9.67
CA TYR A 59 -0.45 -12.34 -9.96
C TYR A 59 0.02 -13.22 -11.11
N ASP A 60 0.65 -12.62 -12.12
CA ASP A 60 1.41 -13.39 -13.11
C ASP A 60 2.80 -13.69 -12.52
N SER A 61 3.45 -14.76 -12.98
CA SER A 61 4.77 -15.18 -12.48
C SER A 61 5.70 -13.98 -12.32
N PHE A 62 6.11 -13.72 -11.08
CA PHE A 62 6.81 -12.50 -10.72
C PHE A 62 8.29 -12.80 -10.48
N ASP A 63 9.15 -12.17 -11.27
CA ASP A 63 10.57 -12.02 -10.94
C ASP A 63 10.71 -10.81 -10.01
N LEU A 64 10.91 -11.08 -8.71
CA LEU A 64 11.22 -10.04 -7.75
C LEU A 64 12.58 -9.46 -8.10
N LEU A 65 12.61 -8.26 -8.66
CA LEU A 65 13.75 -7.35 -8.60
C LEU A 65 13.90 -6.86 -7.14
N ALA A 66 14.03 -7.77 -6.19
CA ALA A 66 14.53 -7.45 -4.87
C ALA A 66 16.03 -7.35 -5.02
N SER A 67 16.55 -6.12 -4.96
CA SER A 67 17.97 -5.87 -4.71
C SER A 67 18.94 -6.68 -5.60
N GLY A 68 18.91 -6.47 -6.91
CA GLY A 68 20.02 -6.80 -7.79
C GLY A 68 20.30 -8.29 -8.05
N GLY A 69 19.38 -9.20 -7.74
CA GLY A 69 19.51 -10.61 -8.08
C GLY A 69 18.20 -11.16 -8.64
N LEU A 70 18.25 -11.77 -9.83
CA LEU A 70 17.14 -12.55 -10.38
C LEU A 70 16.95 -13.79 -9.50
N VAL A 71 16.00 -13.72 -8.57
CA VAL A 71 15.52 -14.91 -7.87
C VAL A 71 14.21 -15.31 -8.53
N GLU A 72 14.29 -16.29 -9.44
CA GLU A 72 13.12 -17.00 -9.96
C GLU A 72 12.46 -17.80 -8.82
N ARG A 73 11.74 -17.12 -7.94
CA ARG A 73 10.79 -17.81 -7.07
C ARG A 73 9.48 -17.84 -7.82
N HIS A 74 9.15 -19.00 -8.37
CA HIS A 74 7.81 -19.27 -8.89
C HIS A 74 6.82 -19.24 -7.73
N LEU A 75 6.43 -18.05 -7.27
CA LEU A 75 5.23 -17.82 -6.47
C LEU A 75 4.00 -17.93 -7.40
N ALA A 76 3.94 -19.03 -8.16
CA ALA A 76 2.79 -19.40 -8.96
C ALA A 76 1.82 -20.14 -8.04
N HIS A 77 1.34 -19.46 -6.99
CA HIS A 77 0.28 -19.97 -6.14
C HIS A 77 -0.91 -19.02 -6.28
N ASN A 78 -2.09 -19.62 -6.49
CA ASN A 78 -3.36 -18.91 -6.41
C ASN A 78 -3.57 -18.52 -4.94
N ASP A 79 -2.96 -17.42 -4.52
CA ASP A 79 -3.12 -16.94 -3.16
C ASP A 79 -4.46 -16.24 -3.00
N GLY A 80 -5.06 -16.40 -1.83
CA GLY A 80 -6.25 -15.67 -1.45
C GLY A 80 -5.89 -14.24 -1.08
N LEU A 81 -6.76 -13.30 -1.42
CA LEU A 81 -6.80 -11.99 -0.77
C LEU A 81 -8.03 -11.97 0.12
N ALA A 82 -7.86 -11.70 1.40
CA ALA A 82 -8.96 -11.34 2.27
C ALA A 82 -8.58 -10.18 3.17
N ALA A 83 -9.43 -9.15 3.21
CA ALA A 83 -9.20 -7.98 4.02
C ALA A 83 -10.51 -7.34 4.47
N ALA A 84 -10.48 -6.67 5.62
CA ALA A 84 -11.63 -5.97 6.17
C ALA A 84 -11.22 -4.61 6.75
N ARG A 85 -12.15 -3.66 6.71
CA ARG A 85 -12.05 -2.33 7.29
C ARG A 85 -13.28 -2.04 8.13
N LEU A 86 -13.07 -1.58 9.35
CA LEU A 86 -14.08 -0.93 10.17
C LEU A 86 -13.78 0.57 10.19
N GLN A 87 -14.78 1.41 9.92
CA GLN A 87 -14.66 2.87 9.98
C GLN A 87 -15.70 3.45 10.92
N TRP A 88 -15.36 4.57 11.56
CA TRP A 88 -16.25 5.32 12.43
C TRP A 88 -16.14 6.82 12.15
N ASP A 89 -17.27 7.42 11.79
CA ASP A 89 -17.45 8.86 11.63
C ASP A 89 -17.60 9.49 13.03
N VAL A 90 -16.48 9.91 13.61
CA VAL A 90 -16.42 10.41 15.00
C VAL A 90 -17.03 11.81 15.13
N ALA A 91 -17.00 12.57 14.03
CA ALA A 91 -17.65 13.87 13.88
C ALA A 91 -17.97 14.12 12.40
N ASP A 92 -18.76 15.15 12.10
CA ASP A 92 -19.21 15.50 10.74
C ASP A 92 -18.06 15.56 9.70
N ASP A 93 -16.87 15.99 10.15
CA ASP A 93 -15.68 16.16 9.30
C ASP A 93 -14.53 15.23 9.70
N TRP A 94 -14.76 14.18 10.49
CA TRP A 94 -13.69 13.29 10.97
C TRP A 94 -14.10 11.83 10.95
N CYS A 95 -13.27 11.00 10.31
CA CYS A 95 -13.41 9.56 10.24
C CYS A 95 -12.14 8.89 10.79
N VAL A 96 -12.31 7.82 11.55
CA VAL A 96 -11.22 6.93 11.96
C VAL A 96 -11.46 5.53 11.42
N GLY A 97 -10.41 4.90 10.90
CA GLY A 97 -10.43 3.58 10.29
C GLY A 97 -9.50 2.60 11.00
N GLY A 98 -9.94 1.35 11.09
CA GLY A 98 -9.09 0.21 11.40
C GLY A 98 -9.19 -0.80 10.26
N ASN A 99 -8.05 -1.18 9.69
CA ASN A 99 -7.94 -2.10 8.56
C ASN A 99 -7.18 -3.35 8.98
N TYR A 100 -7.55 -4.48 8.39
CA TYR A 100 -6.91 -5.76 8.64
C TYR A 100 -6.78 -6.54 7.35
N LEU A 101 -5.55 -6.89 6.99
CA LEU A 101 -5.23 -7.84 5.93
C LEU A 101 -5.17 -9.21 6.57
N ILE A 102 -6.17 -10.03 6.29
CA ILE A 102 -6.32 -11.37 6.86
C ILE A 102 -5.35 -12.33 6.18
N THR A 103 -5.23 -12.23 4.86
CA THR A 103 -4.29 -13.01 4.04
C THR A 103 -4.09 -12.31 2.69
N GLY A 104 -2.86 -12.34 2.19
CA GLY A 104 -2.45 -11.83 0.88
C GLY A 104 -1.45 -12.76 0.18
N LEU A 105 -0.56 -12.21 -0.65
CA LEU A 105 0.49 -13.00 -1.30
C LEU A 105 1.32 -13.71 -0.23
N GLY A 106 1.60 -15.01 -0.39
CA GLY A 106 2.50 -15.73 0.52
C GLY A 106 2.09 -15.67 1.99
N GLU A 107 0.79 -15.63 2.28
CA GLU A 107 0.21 -15.53 3.62
C GLU A 107 0.42 -14.18 4.34
N GLU A 108 0.74 -13.10 3.59
CA GLU A 108 0.82 -11.73 4.10
C GLU A 108 -0.37 -11.36 4.98
N ASN A 109 -0.08 -10.80 6.15
CA ASN A 109 -1.11 -10.28 7.05
C ASN A 109 -0.59 -9.10 7.86
N GLY A 110 -1.52 -8.29 8.32
CA GLY A 110 -1.19 -7.08 9.07
C GLY A 110 -2.42 -6.26 9.38
N TRP A 111 -2.17 -5.09 9.96
CA TRP A 111 -3.21 -4.15 10.33
C TRP A 111 -2.76 -2.72 10.05
N SER A 112 -3.73 -1.83 9.86
CA SER A 112 -3.48 -0.39 9.83
C SER A 112 -4.57 0.37 10.56
N VAL A 113 -4.23 1.59 10.96
CA VAL A 113 -5.16 2.56 11.52
C VAL A 113 -4.99 3.87 10.77
N ASP A 114 -6.10 4.51 10.44
CA ASP A 114 -6.11 5.78 9.73
C ASP A 114 -7.06 6.78 10.36
N VAL A 115 -6.79 8.03 10.06
CA VAL A 115 -7.65 9.15 10.35
C VAL A 115 -7.72 10.04 9.10
N GLU A 116 -8.92 10.45 8.77
CA GLU A 116 -9.19 11.44 7.74
C GLU A 116 -10.12 12.50 8.30
N GLY A 117 -9.86 13.76 7.99
CA GLY A 117 -10.80 14.81 8.33
C GLY A 117 -10.39 16.20 7.91
N MET A 118 -11.11 17.20 8.44
CA MET A 118 -10.85 18.60 8.16
C MET A 118 -10.18 19.29 9.36
N LEU A 119 -8.99 19.85 9.12
CA LEU A 119 -8.25 20.67 10.08
C LEU A 119 -8.00 22.05 9.47
N PHE A 120 -8.71 23.07 9.99
CA PHE A 120 -8.69 24.46 9.47
C PHE A 120 -9.17 24.58 8.01
N ASP A 121 -10.29 23.93 7.66
CA ASP A 121 -10.86 23.88 6.30
C ASP A 121 -9.90 23.28 5.26
N ARG A 122 -9.05 22.36 5.72
CA ARG A 122 -8.07 21.63 4.91
C ARG A 122 -8.14 20.15 5.22
N ARG A 123 -8.06 19.33 4.17
CA ARG A 123 -8.03 17.88 4.32
C ARG A 123 -6.74 17.48 5.02
N PHE A 124 -6.89 16.63 6.04
CA PHE A 124 -5.82 15.97 6.77
C PHE A 124 -6.02 14.48 6.68
N VAL A 125 -4.95 13.75 6.40
CA VAL A 125 -4.95 12.29 6.34
C VAL A 125 -3.70 11.78 7.06
N ALA A 126 -3.86 10.73 7.86
CA ALA A 126 -2.74 9.93 8.32
C ALA A 126 -3.11 8.45 8.36
N GLU A 127 -2.18 7.58 7.99
CA GLU A 127 -2.32 6.13 8.13
C GLU A 127 -1.02 5.53 8.68
N TYR A 128 -1.13 4.67 9.69
CA TYR A 128 -0.05 3.85 10.21
C TYR A 128 -0.40 2.38 9.96
N ALA A 129 0.52 1.63 9.37
CA ALA A 129 0.34 0.23 9.03
C ALA A 129 1.51 -0.62 9.52
N ARG A 130 1.24 -1.89 9.83
CA ARG A 130 2.23 -2.87 10.27
C ARG A 130 1.91 -4.24 9.69
N LEU A 131 2.94 -4.90 9.14
CA LEU A 131 2.85 -6.31 8.79
C LEU A 131 3.24 -7.18 9.97
N THR A 132 2.48 -8.26 10.16
CA THR A 132 2.77 -9.34 11.12
C THR A 132 3.31 -10.58 10.43
N GLU A 133 3.05 -10.73 9.12
CA GLU A 133 3.60 -11.76 8.24
C GLU A 133 3.84 -11.17 6.85
N ASP A 134 4.97 -11.49 6.23
CA ASP A 134 5.33 -11.05 4.88
C ASP A 134 5.31 -12.21 3.87
N ALA A 135 5.19 -11.90 2.57
CA ALA A 135 5.11 -12.90 1.50
C ALA A 135 6.38 -13.76 1.36
N PHE A 136 7.48 -13.37 2.02
CA PHE A 136 8.77 -14.02 1.92
C PHE A 136 9.05 -14.96 3.10
N GLY A 137 8.04 -15.16 3.95
CA GLY A 137 8.02 -16.19 4.98
C GLY A 137 8.61 -15.73 6.31
N TYR A 138 8.61 -14.43 6.61
CA TYR A 138 8.81 -14.00 7.99
C TYR A 138 7.52 -14.25 8.79
N ARG A 139 7.57 -15.23 9.70
CA ARG A 139 6.52 -15.54 10.68
C ARG A 139 6.96 -15.16 12.08
N GLU A 140 6.05 -14.54 12.85
CA GLU A 140 6.26 -14.29 14.28
C GLU A 140 6.60 -15.61 15.01
N GLY A 141 7.84 -15.74 15.49
CA GLY A 141 8.30 -16.89 16.28
C GLY A 141 9.07 -17.98 15.50
N ASP A 142 9.24 -17.85 14.19
CA ASP A 142 10.04 -18.79 13.41
C ASP A 142 11.52 -18.40 13.38
N ASP A 143 12.37 -19.20 14.04
CA ASP A 143 13.85 -19.15 13.97
C ASP A 143 14.40 -19.59 12.58
N TRP A 144 13.62 -19.44 11.51
CA TRP A 144 13.97 -19.99 10.20
C TRP A 144 15.08 -19.17 9.54
N THR A 145 16.28 -19.77 9.51
CA THR A 145 17.53 -19.28 8.89
C THR A 145 17.51 -19.33 7.36
N GLY A 146 16.35 -19.08 6.74
CA GLY A 146 16.15 -19.14 5.29
C GLY A 146 16.54 -17.84 4.59
N HIS A 147 17.83 -17.52 4.55
CA HIS A 147 18.54 -16.63 3.61
C HIS A 147 18.05 -15.16 3.38
N TRP A 148 16.89 -14.74 3.86
CA TRP A 148 16.36 -13.37 3.69
C TRP A 148 15.84 -12.72 4.98
N SER A 149 15.82 -13.47 6.09
CA SER A 149 15.83 -12.93 7.45
C SER A 149 17.20 -12.28 7.71
N ARG A 150 17.52 -11.22 6.96
CA ARG A 150 18.72 -10.42 7.18
C ARG A 150 18.67 -9.92 8.61
N ALA A 151 19.76 -10.14 9.33
CA ALA A 151 20.02 -9.46 10.58
C ALA A 151 19.90 -7.95 10.31
N GLY A 152 18.76 -7.35 10.69
CA GLY A 152 18.46 -5.94 10.43
C GLY A 152 17.05 -5.65 9.93
N SER A 153 16.33 -6.60 9.34
CA SER A 153 14.91 -6.36 9.03
C SER A 153 14.10 -6.24 10.33
N PRO A 154 13.26 -5.20 10.48
CA PRO A 154 12.29 -5.17 11.56
C PRO A 154 11.44 -6.44 11.51
N ARG A 155 11.24 -7.06 12.68
CA ARG A 155 10.38 -8.25 12.82
C ARG A 155 8.91 -7.97 12.47
N GLU A 156 8.53 -6.71 12.49
CA GLU A 156 7.18 -6.23 12.19
C GLU A 156 7.37 -4.92 11.44
N PRO A 157 7.70 -4.96 10.13
CA PRO A 157 7.96 -3.74 9.41
C PRO A 157 6.70 -2.88 9.39
N ASP A 158 6.89 -1.58 9.53
CA ASP A 158 5.80 -0.61 9.57
C ASP A 158 5.93 0.47 8.49
N ALA A 159 4.81 1.14 8.24
CA ALA A 159 4.75 2.31 7.39
C ALA A 159 3.85 3.37 8.03
N LEU A 160 4.21 4.63 7.80
CA LEU A 160 3.45 5.78 8.23
C LEU A 160 3.37 6.76 7.07
N HIS A 161 2.16 7.24 6.81
CA HIS A 161 1.90 8.32 5.87
C HIS A 161 1.11 9.43 6.57
N VAL A 162 1.46 10.68 6.26
CA VAL A 162 0.71 11.86 6.68
C VAL A 162 0.63 12.82 5.49
N SER A 163 -0.56 13.34 5.20
CA SER A 163 -0.76 14.40 4.21
C SER A 163 -1.72 15.47 4.69
N TYR A 164 -1.53 16.67 4.18
CA TYR A 164 -2.30 17.85 4.55
C TYR A 164 -2.41 18.82 3.38
N ASP A 165 -3.63 19.30 3.12
CA ASP A 165 -3.86 20.35 2.13
C ASP A 165 -3.33 21.68 2.67
N LEU A 166 -2.24 22.17 2.07
CA LEU A 166 -1.60 23.42 2.46
C LEU A 166 -2.27 24.62 1.78
N TRP A 167 -2.68 24.46 0.52
CA TRP A 167 -3.48 25.45 -0.20
C TRP A 167 -4.61 24.77 -0.97
N ASN A 168 -5.81 25.31 -0.87
CA ASN A 168 -6.95 24.90 -1.68
C ASN A 168 -7.65 26.17 -2.18
N THR A 169 -7.55 26.41 -3.48
CA THR A 169 -8.09 27.59 -4.17
C THR A 169 -8.99 27.14 -5.32
N GLY A 170 -9.75 28.06 -5.90
CA GLY A 170 -10.56 27.75 -7.08
C GLY A 170 -9.77 27.45 -8.37
N CYS A 171 -8.44 27.53 -8.35
CA CYS A 171 -7.60 27.34 -9.54
C CYS A 171 -6.49 26.29 -9.34
N PHE A 172 -6.11 26.01 -8.10
CA PHE A 172 -5.12 24.99 -7.77
C PHE A 172 -5.30 24.48 -6.33
N ASN A 173 -4.88 23.25 -6.11
CA ASN A 173 -4.69 22.65 -4.79
C ASN A 173 -3.20 22.30 -4.63
N PHE A 174 -2.68 22.47 -3.41
CA PHE A 174 -1.37 21.97 -3.01
C PHE A 174 -1.51 21.14 -1.74
N THR A 175 -1.16 19.87 -1.84
CA THR A 175 -1.11 18.92 -0.72
C THR A 175 0.35 18.65 -0.38
N GLY A 176 0.75 18.91 0.86
CA GLY A 176 2.03 18.48 1.40
C GLY A 176 1.90 17.08 2.01
N TYR A 177 2.97 16.30 1.95
CA TYR A 177 2.96 14.98 2.57
C TYR A 177 4.33 14.60 3.13
N TRP A 178 4.30 13.66 4.07
CA TRP A 178 5.45 12.98 4.64
C TRP A 178 5.13 11.50 4.76
N SER A 179 6.08 10.64 4.44
CA SER A 179 5.94 9.20 4.62
C SER A 179 7.25 8.58 5.08
N LYS A 180 7.12 7.46 5.79
CA LYS A 180 8.22 6.65 6.26
C LYS A 180 7.82 5.19 6.11
N VAL A 181 8.61 4.42 5.38
CA VAL A 181 8.34 3.00 5.12
C VAL A 181 9.56 2.19 5.54
N ASP A 182 9.38 1.25 6.46
CA ASP A 182 10.44 0.34 6.89
C ASP A 182 10.94 -0.53 5.74
N PHE A 183 12.18 -0.98 5.88
CA PHE A 183 12.66 -2.09 5.05
C PHE A 183 11.81 -3.33 5.34
N GLY A 184 11.22 -3.92 4.28
CA GLY A 184 10.39 -5.12 4.38
C GLY A 184 8.89 -4.86 4.51
N PHE A 185 8.43 -3.61 4.66
CA PHE A 185 6.99 -3.32 4.62
C PHE A 185 6.51 -3.40 3.16
N ASN A 186 6.18 -4.60 2.68
CA ASN A 186 5.94 -4.86 1.26
C ASN A 186 4.62 -5.61 0.96
N PRO A 187 3.46 -5.17 1.49
CA PRO A 187 2.18 -5.82 1.17
C PRO A 187 1.90 -5.72 -0.32
N PHE A 188 1.46 -6.81 -0.95
CA PHE A 188 1.38 -6.86 -2.41
C PHE A 188 0.39 -5.84 -3.01
N TYR A 189 -0.85 -5.86 -2.53
CA TYR A 189 -1.87 -4.87 -2.89
C TYR A 189 -1.74 -3.69 -1.93
N SER A 190 -0.91 -2.71 -2.23
CA SER A 190 -0.67 -1.59 -1.32
C SER A 190 -0.36 -0.31 -2.07
N GLY A 191 -0.71 0.83 -1.49
CA GLY A 191 -0.28 2.14 -1.96
C GLY A 191 1.24 2.32 -1.95
N VAL A 192 1.96 1.55 -1.12
CA VAL A 192 3.43 1.47 -1.11
C VAL A 192 3.96 0.67 -2.31
N ASN A 193 3.15 -0.25 -2.84
CA ASN A 193 3.48 -1.10 -3.97
C ASN A 193 2.56 -0.90 -5.17
N PRO A 194 2.57 0.29 -5.77
CA PRO A 194 1.49 0.62 -6.67
C PRO A 194 1.48 -0.14 -8.01
N TYR A 195 2.50 -0.94 -8.38
CA TYR A 195 2.62 -1.49 -9.74
C TYR A 195 3.33 -2.84 -9.86
N TYR A 196 2.81 -3.86 -9.19
CA TYR A 196 3.09 -5.25 -9.60
C TYR A 196 2.53 -5.60 -11.01
N GLU A 197 1.80 -4.69 -11.66
CA GLU A 197 1.21 -4.85 -13.00
C GLU A 197 2.22 -4.98 -14.15
N LEU A 198 3.46 -4.53 -13.96
CA LEU A 198 4.47 -4.43 -15.03
C LEU A 198 5.46 -5.59 -15.12
N LEU A 199 5.32 -6.63 -14.30
CA LEU A 199 6.15 -7.83 -14.40
C LEU A 199 5.44 -8.93 -15.19
N SER A 200 4.91 -8.54 -16.35
CA SER A 200 4.65 -9.52 -17.40
C SER A 200 6.03 -10.00 -17.91
N PRO A 201 6.34 -11.31 -17.85
CA PRO A 201 7.65 -11.86 -18.23
C PRO A 201 7.90 -11.85 -19.74
N ARG A 202 7.24 -10.98 -20.51
CA ARG A 202 7.72 -10.66 -21.85
C ARG A 202 8.99 -9.84 -21.67
N SER A 203 10.11 -10.56 -21.70
CA SER A 203 11.53 -10.20 -21.56
C SER A 203 12.03 -8.97 -22.34
N GLU A 204 11.15 -8.17 -22.93
CA GLU A 204 11.46 -7.00 -23.76
C GLU A 204 11.03 -5.69 -23.09
N ASN A 205 10.28 -5.72 -21.98
CA ASN A 205 9.78 -4.51 -21.33
C ASN A 205 10.52 -4.21 -20.00
N THR A 206 11.82 -3.95 -20.09
CA THR A 206 12.66 -3.46 -18.98
C THR A 206 12.46 -1.97 -18.70
N GLY A 207 11.26 -1.43 -18.97
CA GLY A 207 10.96 -0.04 -18.73
C GLY A 207 11.04 0.27 -17.24
N TYR A 208 11.92 1.19 -16.83
CA TYR A 208 11.78 1.83 -15.53
C TYR A 208 10.38 2.42 -15.47
N ALA A 209 9.54 1.93 -14.56
CA ALA A 209 8.18 2.42 -14.41
C ALA A 209 8.23 3.80 -13.73
N TRP A 210 8.60 4.84 -14.49
CA TRP A 210 8.62 6.24 -14.05
C TRP A 210 7.21 6.73 -13.69
N GLU A 211 6.18 6.08 -14.23
CA GLU A 211 4.77 6.22 -13.85
C GLU A 211 4.54 5.89 -12.35
N ARG A 212 5.47 5.16 -11.69
CA ARG A 212 5.44 4.85 -10.25
C ARG A 212 5.37 6.08 -9.33
N TRP A 213 5.86 7.22 -9.80
CA TRP A 213 6.14 8.39 -8.97
C TRP A 213 5.18 9.56 -9.26
N LEU A 214 4.20 9.39 -10.16
CA LEU A 214 3.44 10.51 -10.71
C LEU A 214 2.01 10.65 -10.20
N ASP A 215 1.40 9.58 -9.65
CA ASP A 215 -0.04 9.55 -9.39
C ASP A 215 -0.44 9.45 -7.91
N ASN A 216 0.52 9.48 -6.97
CA ASN A 216 0.25 9.40 -5.53
C ASN A 216 1.40 10.04 -4.71
N PRO A 217 1.14 10.46 -3.46
CA PRO A 217 2.20 10.78 -2.53
C PRO A 217 3.23 9.66 -2.47
N LEU A 218 4.50 10.02 -2.63
CA LEU A 218 5.54 9.01 -2.72
C LEU A 218 5.72 8.29 -1.38
N MET A 219 5.56 6.97 -1.42
CA MET A 219 5.88 6.02 -0.36
C MET A 219 6.79 4.96 -0.98
N ALA A 220 7.99 4.78 -0.42
CA ALA A 220 8.98 3.87 -0.99
C ALA A 220 9.72 3.11 0.11
N HIS A 221 9.95 1.82 -0.13
CA HIS A 221 10.63 0.91 0.80
C HIS A 221 11.95 1.46 1.31
N ASN A 222 12.18 1.33 2.61
CA ASN A 222 13.42 1.75 3.28
C ASN A 222 13.76 3.24 3.06
N LEU A 223 12.76 4.07 2.81
CA LEU A 223 12.92 5.50 2.60
C LEU A 223 11.96 6.29 3.46
N GLU A 224 12.42 7.48 3.82
CA GLU A 224 11.56 8.55 4.26
C GLU A 224 11.41 9.53 3.09
N ALA A 225 10.17 9.92 2.79
CA ALA A 225 9.87 10.84 1.70
C ALA A 225 9.08 12.02 2.23
N ILE A 226 9.54 13.23 1.90
CA ILE A 226 8.80 14.47 2.14
C ILE A 226 8.57 15.15 0.80
N GLY A 227 7.38 15.70 0.59
CA GLY A 227 7.09 16.31 -0.69
C GLY A 227 5.76 17.03 -0.71
N GLY A 228 5.35 17.35 -1.94
CA GLY A 228 4.03 17.90 -2.17
C GLY A 228 3.61 17.75 -3.62
N ILE A 229 2.30 17.80 -3.81
CA ILE A 229 1.64 17.63 -5.09
C ILE A 229 0.80 18.89 -5.34
N VAL A 230 1.00 19.53 -6.48
CA VAL A 230 0.17 20.65 -6.95
C VAL A 230 -0.72 20.14 -8.08
N THR A 231 -2.03 20.33 -7.95
CA THR A 231 -3.01 20.05 -9.01
C THR A 231 -3.67 21.35 -9.47
N PHE A 232 -3.85 21.51 -10.78
CA PHE A 232 -4.48 22.69 -11.38
C PHE A 232 -4.97 22.40 -12.79
N ASP A 233 -5.92 23.20 -13.27
CA ASP A 233 -6.49 23.06 -14.61
C ASP A 233 -5.90 24.09 -15.59
N VAL A 234 -5.54 23.64 -16.79
CA VAL A 234 -5.20 24.49 -17.92
C VAL A 234 -6.26 24.30 -19.01
N GLY A 235 -7.29 25.13 -18.99
CA GLY A 235 -8.50 24.91 -19.79
C GLY A 235 -9.28 23.71 -19.23
N ASP A 236 -9.53 22.70 -20.06
CA ASP A 236 -10.17 21.45 -19.65
C ASP A 236 -9.15 20.33 -19.35
N CYS A 237 -7.86 20.68 -19.25
CA CYS A 237 -6.78 19.73 -19.00
C CYS A 237 -6.35 19.78 -17.53
N PRO A 238 -6.66 18.76 -16.72
CA PRO A 238 -6.10 18.65 -15.37
C PRO A 238 -4.60 18.34 -15.47
N LEU A 239 -3.79 19.03 -14.69
CA LEU A 239 -2.36 18.81 -14.57
C LEU A 239 -1.99 18.57 -13.10
N GLU A 240 -1.05 17.65 -12.90
CA GLU A 240 -0.47 17.32 -11.61
C GLU A 240 1.05 17.47 -11.68
N LEU A 241 1.63 18.13 -10.67
CA LEU A 241 3.08 18.29 -10.50
C LEU A 241 3.48 17.84 -9.10
N GLY A 242 4.30 16.78 -9.03
CA GLY A 242 4.88 16.27 -7.80
C GLY A 242 6.33 16.75 -7.59
N TYR A 243 6.67 17.05 -6.33
CA TYR A 243 8.05 17.16 -5.87
C TYR A 243 8.24 16.24 -4.66
N HIS A 244 9.34 15.47 -4.67
CA HIS A 244 9.63 14.49 -3.63
C HIS A 244 11.12 14.59 -3.27
N GLN A 245 11.40 14.78 -1.99
CA GLN A 245 12.74 14.65 -1.42
C GLN A 245 12.84 13.32 -0.68
N LEU A 246 13.83 12.52 -1.06
CA LEU A 246 14.13 11.26 -0.41
C LEU A 246 15.20 11.48 0.67
N LEU A 247 14.88 11.04 1.88
CA LEU A 247 15.78 11.05 3.01
C LEU A 247 16.21 9.60 3.26
N ASN A 248 17.53 9.38 3.21
CA ASN A 248 18.09 8.05 3.37
C ASN A 248 17.98 7.65 4.85
N ARG A 249 17.47 6.45 5.11
CA ARG A 249 17.47 5.90 6.46
C ARG A 249 18.82 5.25 6.72
N ASP A 250 19.39 5.46 7.90
CA ASP A 250 20.51 4.66 8.35
C ASP A 250 20.09 3.19 8.36
N LEU A 251 20.63 2.41 7.42
CA LEU A 251 20.50 0.98 7.46
C LEU A 251 21.04 0.49 8.81
N PRO A 252 20.38 -0.48 9.45
CA PRO A 252 20.93 -1.13 10.63
C PRO A 252 22.39 -1.55 10.38
N GLN A 253 23.30 -1.28 11.32
CA GLN A 253 24.76 -1.47 11.11
C GLN A 253 25.15 -2.90 10.71
N ASN A 254 24.34 -3.89 11.08
CA ASN A 254 24.45 -5.28 10.65
C ASN A 254 24.17 -5.49 9.15
N VAL A 255 23.25 -4.71 8.55
CA VAL A 255 23.06 -4.69 7.10
C VAL A 255 24.28 -4.09 6.41
N LEU A 256 24.86 -3.01 6.96
CA LEU A 256 26.08 -2.39 6.45
C LEU A 256 27.33 -3.28 6.60
N ALA A 257 27.36 -4.15 7.62
CA ALA A 257 28.44 -5.12 7.81
C ALA A 257 28.43 -6.23 6.74
N ASP A 258 27.25 -6.74 6.38
CA ASP A 258 27.10 -7.70 5.26
C ASP A 258 27.54 -7.10 3.90
N PHE A 259 27.42 -5.78 3.73
CA PHE A 259 27.95 -5.05 2.57
C PHE A 259 29.49 -4.94 2.57
N ALA A 260 30.10 -4.82 3.75
CA ALA A 260 31.55 -4.71 3.90
C ALA A 260 32.28 -6.06 3.72
N ASP A 261 31.59 -7.17 3.98
CA ASP A 261 32.12 -8.53 3.87
C ASP A 261 32.11 -9.09 2.42
N GLY A 262 31.80 -8.26 1.43
CA GLY A 262 32.08 -8.57 0.02
C GLY A 262 31.14 -9.57 -0.63
N ASN A 263 29.91 -9.74 -0.12
CA ASN A 263 28.85 -10.43 -0.84
C ASN A 263 28.29 -9.50 -1.94
N PRO A 264 28.61 -9.72 -3.23
CA PRO A 264 28.18 -8.83 -4.30
C PRO A 264 26.72 -9.17 -4.64
N LEU A 265 25.80 -8.33 -4.19
CA LEU A 265 24.39 -8.37 -4.64
C LEU A 265 24.05 -7.16 -5.53
N TYR A 266 25.07 -6.52 -6.11
CA TYR A 266 24.91 -5.38 -7.00
C TYR A 266 25.98 -5.40 -8.09
N GLU A 267 25.75 -6.18 -9.15
CA GLU A 267 26.20 -5.88 -10.52
C GLU A 267 24.99 -5.90 -11.45
#